data_AF-Q5V0Y6-F1
#
_entry.id   AF-Q5V0Y6-F1
#
_cell.length_a   1.000
_cell.length_b   1.000
_cell.length_c   1.000
_cell.angle_alpha   90.00
_cell.angle_beta   90.00
_cell.angle_gamma   90.00
#
_symmetry.space_group_name_H-M   'P 1'
#
loop_
_entity.id
_entity.type
_entity.pdbx_description
1 polymer ?
#
loop_
_entity_poly.entity_id
_entity_poly.type
_entity_poly.pdbx_seq_one_letter_code
_entity_poly.pdbx_strand_id
1 'polypeptide(L)'
;MGIVLLYLGLVTTTLYGGTVPAYQSAVGTELGDRTLAEATARVEQAVPPDARAVSTTVRVSLPATIDGAGYSVRTDGDALVLDHPDPEIGGRTQPLLPDRVDTLEGEWQSGSPTVVAVSGTRGSVTVTLEAER
;
A
#
# COMPACT_ATOMS: atom_id res chain seq x y z
N MET A 1 -42.89 -12.39 -49.96
CA MET A 1 -42.47 -13.68 -49.40
C MET A 1 -41.00 -13.87 -49.73
N GLY A 2 -40.04 -13.87 -48.84
CA GLY A 2 -40.00 -13.51 -47.43
C GLY A 2 -38.60 -12.98 -47.18
N ILE A 3 -38.51 -11.89 -46.44
CA ILE A 3 -37.30 -11.54 -45.70
C ILE A 3 -37.17 -12.65 -44.64
N VAL A 4 -36.63 -13.80 -45.05
CA VAL A 4 -36.42 -14.94 -44.17
C VAL A 4 -35.07 -14.72 -43.51
N LEU A 5 -35.13 -13.92 -42.45
CA LEU A 5 -34.33 -14.11 -41.24
C LEU A 5 -32.82 -14.03 -41.47
N LEU A 6 -32.39 -12.80 -41.77
CA LEU A 6 -31.13 -12.25 -41.27
C LEU A 6 -31.24 -12.18 -39.73
N TYR A 7 -31.24 -13.33 -39.05
CA TYR A 7 -31.55 -13.42 -37.60
C TYR A 7 -30.77 -14.50 -36.82
N LEU A 8 -29.70 -15.08 -37.37
CA LEU A 8 -28.74 -15.86 -36.57
C LEU A 8 -27.33 -15.59 -37.10
N GLY A 9 -26.36 -15.04 -36.38
CA GLY A 9 -26.36 -14.62 -34.99
C GLY A 9 -25.35 -13.49 -34.81
N LEU A 10 -25.86 -12.28 -34.61
CA LEU A 10 -25.09 -11.11 -34.19
C LEU A 10 -25.05 -11.02 -32.66
N VAL A 11 -24.88 -12.16 -31.97
CA VAL A 11 -24.90 -12.24 -30.50
C VAL A 11 -23.77 -13.14 -30.01
N THR A 12 -22.53 -12.70 -30.21
CA THR A 12 -21.35 -13.28 -29.52
C THR A 12 -20.30 -12.21 -29.19
N THR A 13 -20.72 -10.98 -28.92
CA THR A 13 -19.83 -9.89 -28.47
C THR A 13 -20.36 -9.13 -27.24
N THR A 14 -21.30 -9.72 -26.50
CA THR A 14 -21.84 -9.16 -25.24
C THR A 14 -21.50 -9.99 -23.99
N LEU A 15 -20.63 -11.01 -24.09
CA LEU A 15 -20.21 -11.83 -22.94
C LEU A 15 -18.80 -11.51 -22.41
N TYR A 16 -18.19 -10.39 -22.82
CA TYR A 16 -16.91 -9.90 -22.28
C TYR A 16 -16.97 -8.46 -21.74
N GLY A 17 -18.15 -7.88 -21.59
CA GLY A 17 -18.31 -6.45 -21.29
C GLY A 17 -19.40 -6.11 -20.27
N GLY A 18 -19.58 -6.94 -19.24
CA GLY A 18 -20.61 -6.70 -18.22
C GLY A 18 -20.23 -7.24 -16.85
N THR A 19 -19.99 -6.33 -15.91
CA THR A 19 -20.11 -6.49 -14.44
C THR A 19 -19.06 -7.30 -13.67
N VAL A 20 -17.78 -6.90 -13.73
CA VAL A 20 -16.83 -7.13 -12.62
C VAL A 20 -16.14 -5.86 -12.06
N PRO A 21 -16.30 -4.60 -12.56
CA PRO A 21 -15.54 -3.47 -11.98
C PRO A 21 -15.87 -3.16 -10.51
N ALA A 22 -17.15 -3.07 -10.14
CA ALA A 22 -17.53 -2.55 -8.82
C ALA A 22 -17.17 -3.48 -7.65
N TYR A 23 -17.20 -4.80 -7.87
CA TYR A 23 -16.82 -5.76 -6.82
C TYR A 23 -15.29 -5.82 -6.65
N GLN A 24 -14.55 -5.59 -7.75
CA GLN A 24 -13.10 -5.65 -7.75
C GLN A 24 -12.46 -4.37 -7.21
N SER A 25 -13.03 -3.19 -7.50
CA SER A 25 -12.66 -1.91 -6.85
C SER A 25 -12.90 -1.98 -5.33
N ALA A 26 -14.03 -2.51 -4.86
CA ALA A 26 -14.29 -2.66 -3.42
C ALA A 26 -13.28 -3.60 -2.72
N VAL A 27 -12.86 -4.68 -3.40
CA VAL A 27 -11.80 -5.57 -2.88
C VAL A 27 -10.43 -4.89 -2.93
N GLY A 28 -10.15 -4.07 -3.94
CA GLY A 28 -8.95 -3.25 -4.06
C GLY A 28 -8.82 -2.25 -2.91
N THR A 29 -9.88 -1.50 -2.61
CA THR A 29 -9.93 -0.57 -1.47
C THR A 29 -9.72 -1.29 -0.14
N GLU A 30 -10.40 -2.41 0.10
CA GLU A 30 -10.21 -3.21 1.32
C GLU A 30 -8.77 -3.75 1.45
N LEU A 31 -8.15 -4.16 0.35
CA LEU A 31 -6.75 -4.58 0.33
C LEU A 31 -5.78 -3.41 0.58
N GLY A 32 -6.08 -2.23 0.05
CA GLY A 32 -5.36 -0.99 0.34
C GLY A 32 -5.39 -0.66 1.83
N ASP A 33 -6.58 -0.63 2.42
CA ASP A 33 -6.79 -0.38 3.85
C ASP A 33 -6.06 -1.39 4.73
N ARG A 34 -6.15 -2.69 4.41
CA ARG A 34 -5.42 -3.75 5.15
C ARG A 34 -3.91 -3.58 5.01
N THR A 35 -3.42 -3.30 3.80
CA THR A 35 -1.97 -3.09 3.56
C THR A 35 -1.45 -1.91 4.37
N LEU A 36 -2.23 -0.82 4.40
CA LEU A 36 -1.91 0.39 5.14
C LEU A 36 -1.91 0.14 6.66
N ALA A 37 -2.86 -0.64 7.16
CA ALA A 37 -2.89 -1.06 8.56
C ALA A 37 -1.70 -1.95 8.94
N GLU A 38 -1.32 -2.92 8.10
CA GLU A 38 -0.16 -3.78 8.33
C GLU A 38 1.17 -3.00 8.29
N ALA A 39 1.30 -2.07 7.35
CA ALA A 39 2.44 -1.17 7.27
C ALA A 39 2.57 -0.34 8.56
N THR A 40 1.46 0.24 9.02
CA THR A 40 1.40 1.02 10.27
C THR A 40 1.87 0.19 11.46
N ALA A 41 1.29 -1.00 11.65
CA ALA A 41 1.64 -1.87 12.77
C ALA A 41 3.12 -2.29 12.75
N ARG A 42 3.71 -2.47 11.55
CA ARG A 42 5.14 -2.79 11.40
C ARG A 42 6.05 -1.63 11.76
N VAL A 43 5.66 -0.41 11.39
CA VAL A 43 6.41 0.80 11.78
C VAL A 43 6.37 0.98 13.29
N GLU A 44 5.20 0.85 13.91
CA GLU A 44 5.04 0.97 15.37
C GLU A 44 5.88 -0.08 16.12
N GLN A 45 5.90 -1.33 15.65
CA GLN A 45 6.72 -2.40 16.22
C GLN A 45 8.21 -2.21 16.03
N ALA A 46 8.63 -1.49 14.98
CA ALA A 46 10.04 -1.28 14.68
C ALA A 46 10.70 -0.28 15.62
N VAL A 47 9.94 0.54 16.36
CA VAL A 47 10.50 1.52 17.28
C VAL A 47 10.71 0.89 18.67
N PRO A 48 11.95 0.52 19.06
CA PRO A 48 12.20 -0.10 20.36
C PRO A 48 11.96 0.87 21.52
N PRO A 49 11.59 0.39 22.71
CA PRO A 49 11.48 1.22 23.91
C PRO A 49 12.84 1.82 24.29
N ASP A 50 12.82 2.97 24.98
CA ASP A 50 13.95 3.86 25.28
C ASP A 50 15.32 3.17 25.41
N ALA A 51 16.16 3.34 24.39
CA ALA A 51 17.56 2.89 24.37
C ALA A 51 18.51 4.09 24.22
N ARG A 52 19.75 3.97 24.70
CA ARG A 52 20.76 5.05 24.57
C ARG A 52 21.14 5.33 23.11
N ALA A 53 21.18 4.29 22.30
CA ALA A 53 21.37 4.33 20.87
C ALA A 53 20.43 3.28 20.25
N VAL A 54 19.78 3.64 19.15
CA VAL A 54 18.85 2.78 18.42
C VAL A 54 19.39 2.63 17.00
N SER A 55 19.54 1.38 16.56
CA SER A 55 19.77 1.01 15.17
C SER A 55 19.11 -0.34 14.97
N THR A 56 17.93 -0.35 14.36
CA THR A 56 17.19 -1.56 14.06
C THR A 56 16.60 -1.49 12.67
N THR A 57 16.53 -2.65 12.02
CA THR A 57 15.97 -2.78 10.68
C THR A 57 14.94 -3.91 10.73
N VAL A 58 13.70 -3.61 10.34
CA VAL A 58 12.60 -4.56 10.34
C VAL A 58 12.11 -4.75 8.92
N ARG A 59 12.09 -6.00 8.44
CA ARG A 59 11.51 -6.33 7.14
C ARG A 59 9.99 -6.18 7.18
N VAL A 60 9.46 -5.58 6.13
CA VAL A 60 8.03 -5.45 5.90
C VAL A 60 7.69 -6.23 4.64
N SER A 61 6.81 -7.22 4.78
CA SER A 61 6.24 -7.90 3.63
C SER A 61 5.00 -7.15 3.19
N LEU A 62 5.03 -6.61 1.97
CA LEU A 62 3.91 -5.95 1.32
C LEU A 62 3.50 -6.75 0.06
N PRO A 63 2.21 -6.75 -0.33
CA PRO A 63 1.77 -7.31 -1.60
C PRO A 63 2.56 -6.72 -2.78
N ALA A 64 2.87 -7.54 -3.78
CA ALA A 64 3.58 -7.05 -4.97
C ALA A 64 2.72 -6.10 -5.83
N THR A 65 1.40 -6.27 -5.77
CA THR A 65 0.40 -5.48 -6.52
C THR A 65 -0.92 -5.43 -5.74
N ILE A 66 -1.68 -4.36 -5.93
CA ILE A 66 -3.10 -4.25 -5.52
C ILE A 66 -3.90 -4.04 -6.81
N ASP A 67 -4.99 -4.78 -6.97
CA ASP A 67 -5.77 -4.85 -8.23
C ASP A 67 -4.91 -5.03 -9.51
N GLY A 68 -3.81 -5.78 -9.39
CA GLY A 68 -2.88 -6.04 -10.51
C GLY A 68 -1.96 -4.88 -10.88
N ALA A 69 -2.04 -3.74 -10.19
CA ALA A 69 -1.16 -2.60 -10.38
C ALA A 69 -0.12 -2.50 -9.25
N GLY A 70 1.08 -2.01 -9.61
CA GLY A 70 2.07 -1.60 -8.63
C GLY A 70 1.65 -0.30 -7.94
N TYR A 71 2.16 -0.09 -6.73
CA TYR A 71 1.86 1.06 -5.88
C TYR A 71 3.11 1.48 -5.11
N SER A 72 3.08 2.67 -4.52
CA SER A 72 4.11 3.08 -3.57
C SER A 72 3.51 3.50 -2.23
N VAL A 73 4.28 3.34 -1.17
CA VAL A 73 3.94 3.83 0.16
C VAL A 73 4.99 4.86 0.52
N ARG A 74 4.58 6.13 0.60
CA ARG A 74 5.47 7.25 0.90
C ARG A 74 5.08 7.92 2.19
N THR A 75 6.03 8.62 2.77
CA THR A 75 5.82 9.49 3.92
C THR A 75 5.28 10.85 3.46
N ASP A 76 4.35 11.43 4.23
CA ASP A 76 3.86 12.80 4.08
C ASP A 76 3.76 13.44 5.46
N GLY A 77 4.85 14.08 5.88
CA GLY A 77 5.02 14.55 7.25
C GLY A 77 5.09 13.39 8.24
N ASP A 78 4.07 13.27 9.09
CA ASP A 78 3.91 12.22 10.10
C ASP A 78 2.97 11.08 9.64
N ALA A 79 2.49 11.14 8.39
CA ALA A 79 1.57 10.15 7.83
C ALA A 79 2.25 9.24 6.79
N LEU A 80 1.68 8.05 6.62
CA LEU A 80 1.94 7.16 5.49
C LEU A 80 0.82 7.33 4.47
N VAL A 81 1.21 7.48 3.21
CA VAL A 81 0.32 7.63 2.06
C VAL A 81 0.56 6.48 1.10
N LEU A 82 -0.49 5.74 0.78
CA LEU A 82 -0.50 4.75 -0.29
C LEU A 82 -0.88 5.45 -1.58
N ASP A 83 0.06 5.50 -2.52
CA ASP A 83 -0.11 6.04 -3.86
C ASP A 83 -0.35 4.90 -4.84
N HIS A 84 -1.55 4.88 -5.42
CA HIS A 84 -2.00 3.84 -6.34
C HIS A 84 -2.48 4.50 -7.65
N PRO A 85 -2.25 3.88 -8.82
CA PRO A 85 -2.74 4.42 -10.10
C PRO A 85 -4.25 4.61 -10.16
N ASP A 86 -4.98 3.79 -9.41
CA ASP A 86 -6.41 3.97 -9.11
C ASP A 86 -6.58 4.81 -7.83
N PRO A 87 -7.14 6.03 -7.91
CA PRO A 87 -7.35 6.89 -6.75
C PRO A 87 -8.36 6.35 -5.74
N GLU A 88 -9.19 5.36 -6.09
CA GLU A 88 -10.12 4.69 -5.15
C GLU A 88 -9.42 3.69 -4.22
N ILE A 89 -8.17 3.29 -4.54
CA ILE A 89 -7.37 2.31 -3.79
C ILE A 89 -6.30 2.99 -2.91
N GLY A 90 -6.01 4.27 -3.16
CA GLY A 90 -5.10 5.06 -2.35
C GLY A 90 -5.58 5.25 -0.90
N GLY A 91 -4.74 5.80 -0.05
CA GLY A 91 -5.11 6.03 1.34
C GLY A 91 -4.08 6.80 2.14
N ARG A 92 -4.49 7.29 3.30
CA ARG A 92 -3.63 7.97 4.27
C ARG A 92 -3.90 7.44 5.65
N THR A 93 -2.85 7.10 6.38
CA THR A 93 -2.91 6.75 7.80
C THR A 93 -1.81 7.48 8.57
N GLN A 94 -2.05 7.73 9.84
CA GLN A 94 -1.05 8.30 10.73
C GLN A 94 -0.61 7.23 11.75
N PRO A 95 0.63 6.74 11.67
CA PRO A 95 1.15 5.80 12.66
C PRO A 95 1.22 6.41 14.06
N LEU A 96 0.94 5.61 15.09
CA LEU A 96 1.05 6.05 16.49
C LEU A 96 2.49 5.90 16.96
N LEU A 97 3.34 6.84 16.55
CA LEU A 97 4.75 6.84 16.91
C LEU A 97 4.96 7.52 18.28
N PRO A 98 5.93 7.05 19.08
CA PRO A 98 6.32 7.73 20.30
C PRO A 98 6.83 9.15 20.03
N ASP A 99 6.63 10.09 20.97
CA ASP A 99 7.04 11.50 20.86
C ASP A 99 8.54 11.72 20.58
N ARG A 100 9.39 10.72 20.81
CA ARG A 100 10.82 10.75 20.49
C ARG A 100 11.13 10.56 19.00
N VAL A 101 10.13 10.22 18.18
CA VAL A 101 10.29 10.11 16.73
C VAL A 101 10.08 11.49 16.12
N ASP A 102 11.17 12.12 15.72
CA ASP A 102 11.15 13.47 15.16
C ASP A 102 10.96 13.47 13.64
N THR A 103 11.37 12.37 12.99
CA THR A 103 11.40 12.26 11.54
C THR A 103 10.87 10.91 11.11
N LEU A 104 9.89 10.94 10.21
CA LEU A 104 9.41 9.81 9.43
C LEU A 104 9.60 10.15 7.95
N GLU A 105 10.48 9.43 7.26
CA GLU A 105 10.84 9.75 5.87
C GLU A 105 11.01 8.50 4.99
N GLY A 106 11.07 8.70 3.68
CA GLY A 106 11.32 7.65 2.70
C GLY A 106 10.07 7.15 1.98
N GLU A 107 10.30 6.12 1.17
CA GLU A 107 9.31 5.52 0.28
C GLU A 107 9.61 4.02 0.07
N TRP A 108 8.54 3.25 -0.06
CA TRP A 108 8.55 1.86 -0.47
C TRP A 108 7.88 1.69 -1.82
N GLN A 109 8.49 0.87 -2.67
CA GLN A 109 7.91 0.45 -3.93
C GLN A 109 7.37 -0.99 -3.82
N SER A 110 6.11 -1.20 -4.19
CA SER A 110 5.53 -2.53 -4.25
C SER A 110 6.35 -3.48 -5.13
N GLY A 111 6.50 -4.73 -4.71
CA GLY A 111 7.24 -5.75 -5.46
C GLY A 111 8.76 -5.72 -5.25
N SER A 112 9.28 -4.73 -4.53
CA SER A 112 10.65 -4.76 -4.00
C SER A 112 10.64 -5.22 -2.54
N PRO A 113 11.72 -5.85 -2.05
CA PRO A 113 11.89 -6.08 -0.61
C PRO A 113 11.94 -4.74 0.13
N THR A 114 11.10 -4.56 1.15
CA THR A 114 10.94 -3.30 1.88
C THR A 114 11.32 -3.46 3.35
N VAL A 115 12.02 -2.48 3.91
CA VAL A 115 12.41 -2.44 5.32
C VAL A 115 12.09 -1.10 5.96
N VAL A 116 11.75 -1.13 7.25
CA VAL A 116 11.79 0.03 8.14
C VAL A 116 13.15 0.05 8.81
N ALA A 117 13.94 1.09 8.56
CA ALA A 117 15.15 1.37 9.32
C ALA A 117 14.83 2.42 10.39
N VAL A 118 15.18 2.11 11.64
CA VAL A 118 15.04 3.03 12.76
C VAL A 118 16.42 3.30 13.30
N SER A 119 16.81 4.57 13.31
CA SER A 119 18.11 5.01 13.79
C SER A 119 17.96 6.21 14.71
N GLY A 120 18.83 6.35 15.70
CA GLY A 120 18.84 7.52 16.55
C GLY A 120 19.38 7.26 17.95
N THR A 121 18.96 8.14 18.86
CA THR A 121 19.37 8.16 20.26
C THR A 121 18.13 8.12 21.15
N ARG A 122 18.35 8.21 22.46
CA ARG A 122 17.27 8.22 23.45
C ARG A 122 16.25 9.34 23.24
N GLY A 123 16.71 10.51 22.79
CA GLY A 123 15.87 11.71 22.70
C GLY A 123 15.40 12.08 21.30
N SER A 124 15.90 11.39 20.28
CA SER A 124 15.61 11.69 18.89
C SER A 124 15.80 10.44 18.04
N VAL A 125 14.74 10.03 17.35
CA VAL A 125 14.67 8.84 16.51
C VAL A 125 14.18 9.22 15.12
N THR A 126 14.90 8.75 14.11
CA THR A 126 14.51 8.82 12.70
C THR A 126 14.03 7.45 12.25
N VAL A 127 12.86 7.43 11.62
CA VAL A 127 12.27 6.27 10.97
C VAL A 127 12.36 6.48 9.46
N THR A 128 13.00 5.54 8.76
CA THR A 128 13.20 5.60 7.31
C THR A 128 12.56 4.39 6.64
N LEU A 129 11.74 4.63 5.62
CA LEU A 129 11.23 3.61 4.71
C LEU A 129 12.23 3.45 3.56
N GLU A 130 12.86 2.28 3.46
CA GLU A 130 13.83 2.00 2.40
C GLU A 130 13.67 0.60 1.80
N ALA A 131 14.30 0.38 0.65
CA ALA A 131 14.41 -0.95 0.06
C ALA A 131 15.49 -1.78 0.79
N GLU A 132 15.25 -3.09 0.91
CA GLU A 132 16.26 -4.00 1.43
C GLU A 132 17.47 -4.07 0.49
N ARG A 133 18.69 -3.98 1.03
CA ARG A 133 19.94 -4.04 0.28
C ARG A 133 20.53 -5.44 0.18
#